data_AF-A0A7C4EVW5-F1
#
_entry.id   AF-A0A7C4EVW5-F1
#
_cell.length_a   1.000
_cell.length_b   1.000
_cell.length_c   1.000
_cell.angle_alpha   90.00
_cell.angle_beta   90.00
_cell.angle_gamma   90.00
#
_symmetry.space_group_name_H-M   'P 1'
#
loop_
_entity.id
_entity.type
_entity.pdbx_description
1 polymer ?
#
loop_
_entity_poly.entity_id
_entity_poly.type
_entity_poly.pdbx_seq_one_letter_code
_entity_poly.pdbx_strand_id
1 'polypeptide(L)'
;MVCYPRKNVVTREYVLADGQSPKTLHTLPRGPIVMMKKEARLLAENMFLAAKGNITNKEIAQALHVNALTVGRWRKEDHWEKILSEQESMPQNQEKPTLVRKRNARDLAERLYLEAGGNITNKKLAAAVGVSPATISKWKELDRWIEKIQFEPATNAALPQRGKTDEIDVAEMISPRQILEINRKIDQLLAREHLGADEIVDLATAKNSLLSAVAAYISIRKDLDESPT
;
A
#
# COMPACT_ATOMS: atom_id res chain seq x y z
N MET A 1 -66.52 9.62 34.95
CA MET A 1 -65.94 10.77 34.22
C MET A 1 -64.79 11.28 35.08
N VAL A 2 -63.55 10.95 34.72
CA VAL A 2 -62.37 11.26 35.56
C VAL A 2 -61.42 12.12 34.73
N CYS A 3 -61.36 13.41 35.06
CA CYS A 3 -60.42 14.37 34.51
C CYS A 3 -59.03 14.15 35.12
N TYR A 4 -58.00 14.06 34.29
CA TYR A 4 -56.60 14.19 34.72
C TYR A 4 -56.01 15.51 34.19
N PRO A 5 -55.20 16.22 35.01
CA PRO A 5 -54.66 17.53 34.65
C PRO A 5 -53.46 17.43 33.70
N ARG A 6 -53.40 18.36 32.73
CA ARG A 6 -52.25 18.62 31.85
C ARG A 6 -51.05 19.05 32.71
N LYS A 7 -49.95 18.28 32.66
CA LYS A 7 -48.65 18.72 33.18
C LYS A 7 -47.99 19.62 32.13
N ASN A 8 -47.76 20.87 32.51
CA ASN A 8 -46.91 21.81 31.79
C ASN A 8 -45.49 21.25 31.69
N VAL A 9 -44.98 21.10 30.46
CA VAL A 9 -43.55 20.85 30.23
C VAL A 9 -42.90 22.22 30.11
N VAL A 10 -42.05 22.53 31.09
CA VAL A 10 -41.19 23.70 31.14
C VAL A 10 -40.16 23.59 30.00
N THR A 11 -40.25 24.48 29.03
CA THR A 11 -39.19 24.70 28.03
C THR A 11 -38.03 25.38 28.75
N ARG A 12 -36.94 24.64 28.97
CA ARG A 12 -35.67 25.20 29.44
C ARG A 12 -34.87 25.58 28.20
N GLU A 13 -34.90 26.86 27.83
CA GLU A 13 -33.96 27.43 26.86
C GLU A 13 -32.56 27.36 27.47
N TYR A 14 -31.68 26.59 26.83
CA TYR A 14 -30.25 26.68 27.08
C TYR A 14 -29.69 27.72 26.10
N VAL A 15 -29.36 28.89 26.63
CA VAL A 15 -28.51 29.87 25.96
C VAL A 15 -27.09 29.30 25.99
N LEU A 16 -26.60 28.82 24.84
CA LEU A 16 -25.19 28.52 24.64
C LEU A 16 -24.50 29.79 24.16
N ALA A 17 -23.62 30.30 25.01
CA ALA A 17 -22.57 31.21 24.62
C ALA A 17 -21.63 30.51 23.63
N ASP A 18 -20.96 31.32 22.81
CA ASP A 18 -19.91 30.99 21.84
C ASP A 18 -20.39 30.56 20.44
N GLY A 19 -20.90 31.56 19.72
CA GLY A 19 -20.38 32.02 18.42
C GLY A 19 -19.78 31.06 17.39
N GLN A 20 -20.34 29.85 17.21
CA GLN A 20 -20.04 29.03 16.05
C GLN A 20 -21.31 28.48 15.42
N SER A 21 -21.65 28.99 14.23
CA SER A 21 -22.85 28.66 13.49
C SER A 21 -23.06 27.14 13.37
N PRO A 22 -24.21 26.60 13.81
CA PRO A 22 -24.51 25.20 13.56
C PRO A 22 -24.68 25.01 12.05
N LYS A 23 -23.82 24.19 11.45
CA LYS A 23 -24.02 23.69 10.09
C LYS A 23 -25.38 23.00 10.05
N THR A 24 -26.31 23.60 9.32
CA THR A 24 -27.65 23.09 9.04
C THR A 24 -27.53 21.66 8.52
N LEU A 25 -27.93 20.69 9.35
CA LEU A 25 -28.19 19.33 8.91
C LEU A 25 -29.32 19.40 7.88
N HIS A 26 -28.99 19.09 6.63
CA HIS A 26 -29.95 18.91 5.55
C HIS A 26 -31.05 17.95 6.04
N THR A 27 -32.24 18.51 6.25
CA THR A 27 -33.44 17.73 6.57
C THR A 27 -33.90 17.09 5.26
N LEU A 28 -33.68 15.78 5.13
CA LEU A 28 -34.13 15.01 3.97
C LEU A 28 -35.67 14.93 3.94
N PRO A 29 -36.28 14.89 2.75
CA PRO A 29 -37.73 14.92 2.58
C PRO A 29 -38.42 13.69 3.22
N ARG A 30 -39.43 13.96 4.04
CA ARG A 30 -40.32 12.97 4.67
C ARG A 30 -41.29 12.38 3.65
N GLY A 31 -40.82 11.45 2.83
CA GLY A 31 -41.68 10.50 2.12
C GLY A 31 -41.69 9.14 2.84
N PRO A 32 -42.76 8.35 2.77
CA PRO A 32 -42.77 6.98 3.30
C PRO A 32 -41.85 6.12 2.43
N ILE A 33 -40.58 6.01 2.82
CA ILE A 33 -39.66 5.04 2.23
C ILE A 33 -40.13 3.67 2.72
N VAL A 34 -40.71 2.87 1.82
CA VAL A 34 -41.01 1.46 2.07
C VAL A 34 -39.67 0.71 2.10
N MET A 35 -38.96 0.81 3.22
CA MET A 35 -37.72 0.05 3.42
C MET A 35 -38.06 -1.42 3.65
N MET A 36 -37.30 -2.32 3.01
CA MET A 36 -37.48 -3.75 3.24
C MET A 36 -37.19 -4.07 4.71
N LYS A 37 -37.98 -4.96 5.33
CA LYS A 37 -37.87 -5.31 6.75
C LYS A 37 -36.46 -5.72 7.19
N LYS A 38 -35.69 -6.34 6.27
CA LYS A 38 -34.30 -6.75 6.52
C LYS A 38 -33.33 -5.57 6.57
N GLU A 39 -33.50 -4.60 5.68
CA GLU A 39 -32.65 -3.40 5.61
C GLU A 39 -32.88 -2.51 6.84
N ALA A 40 -34.13 -2.31 7.23
CA ALA A 40 -34.47 -1.57 8.45
C ALA A 40 -33.89 -2.24 9.71
N ARG A 41 -33.86 -3.58 9.77
CA ARG A 41 -33.27 -4.34 10.89
C ARG A 41 -31.76 -4.14 10.99
N LEU A 42 -31.05 -4.23 9.86
CA LEU A 42 -29.60 -4.01 9.81
C LEU A 42 -29.22 -2.56 10.15
N LEU A 43 -29.99 -1.58 9.65
CA LEU A 43 -29.76 -0.17 9.98
C LEU A 43 -29.98 0.10 11.48
N ALA A 44 -31.01 -0.50 12.08
CA ALA A 44 -31.29 -0.39 13.50
C ALA A 44 -30.15 -0.96 14.36
N GLU A 45 -29.62 -2.14 13.99
CA GLU A 45 -28.47 -2.77 14.64
C GLU A 45 -27.23 -1.88 14.56
N ASN A 46 -26.93 -1.36 13.37
CA ASN A 46 -25.80 -0.46 13.17
C ASN A 46 -25.90 0.81 14.01
N MET A 47 -27.09 1.43 14.09
CA MET A 47 -27.31 2.61 14.94
C MET A 47 -27.10 2.28 16.43
N PHE A 48 -27.53 1.10 16.88
CA PHE A 48 -27.34 0.65 18.25
C PHE A 48 -25.87 0.41 18.61
N LEU A 49 -25.14 -0.30 17.74
CA LEU A 49 -23.72 -0.58 17.93
C LEU A 49 -22.86 0.69 17.81
N ALA A 50 -23.16 1.58 16.86
CA ALA A 50 -22.45 2.85 16.68
C ALA A 50 -22.60 3.78 17.90
N ALA A 51 -23.77 3.77 18.53
CA ALA A 51 -24.02 4.52 19.76
C ALA A 51 -23.53 3.80 21.04
N LYS A 52 -22.87 2.64 20.90
CA LYS A 52 -22.42 1.78 22.01
C LYS A 52 -23.53 1.48 23.02
N GLY A 53 -24.75 1.25 22.52
CA GLY A 53 -25.92 0.96 23.35
C GLY A 53 -26.57 2.16 24.06
N ASN A 54 -26.06 3.39 23.90
CA ASN A 54 -26.62 4.59 24.53
C ASN A 54 -27.86 5.16 23.81
N ILE A 55 -28.19 4.63 22.63
CA ILE A 55 -29.37 5.06 21.88
C ILE A 55 -30.62 4.30 22.34
N THR A 56 -31.73 5.02 22.45
CA THR A 56 -33.00 4.44 22.88
C THR A 56 -33.76 3.81 21.71
N ASN A 57 -34.60 2.80 22.00
CA ASN A 57 -35.46 2.18 20.99
C ASN A 57 -36.42 3.19 20.32
N LYS A 58 -36.77 4.30 21.00
CA LYS A 58 -37.63 5.37 20.47
C LYS A 58 -36.91 6.19 19.40
N GLU A 59 -35.64 6.50 19.60
CA GLU A 59 -34.82 7.27 18.66
C GLU A 59 -34.56 6.46 17.38
N ILE A 60 -34.21 5.17 17.52
CA ILE A 60 -34.05 4.27 16.37
C ILE A 60 -35.36 4.14 15.58
N ALA A 61 -36.48 3.95 16.28
CA ALA A 61 -37.81 3.86 15.69
C ALA A 61 -38.20 5.12 14.91
N GLN A 62 -37.90 6.30 15.46
CA GLN A 62 -38.18 7.57 14.82
C GLN A 62 -37.33 7.76 13.55
N ALA A 63 -36.06 7.34 13.57
CA ALA A 63 -35.16 7.44 12.43
C ALA A 63 -35.56 6.51 11.27
N LEU A 64 -36.06 5.30 11.60
CA LEU A 64 -36.41 4.28 10.60
C LEU A 64 -37.90 4.27 10.24
N HIS A 65 -38.71 5.12 10.87
CA HIS A 65 -40.17 5.09 10.76
C HIS A 65 -40.80 3.73 11.10
N VAL A 66 -40.24 3.03 12.09
CA VAL A 66 -40.71 1.72 12.59
C VAL A 66 -41.24 1.86 14.01
N ASN A 67 -42.07 0.93 14.49
CA ASN A 67 -42.53 0.92 15.88
C ASN A 67 -41.38 0.57 16.85
N ALA A 68 -41.26 1.33 17.95
CA ALA A 68 -40.25 1.09 19.01
C ALA A 68 -40.33 -0.32 19.63
N LEU A 69 -41.51 -0.94 19.66
CA LEU A 69 -41.65 -2.33 20.12
C LEU A 69 -40.99 -3.33 19.16
N THR A 70 -41.03 -3.05 17.86
CA THR A 70 -40.40 -3.88 16.84
C THR A 70 -38.88 -3.83 16.96
N VAL A 71 -38.31 -2.63 17.16
CA VAL A 71 -36.88 -2.46 17.44
C VAL A 71 -36.49 -3.20 18.71
N GLY A 72 -37.29 -3.08 19.77
CA GLY A 72 -37.07 -3.82 21.02
C GLY A 72 -37.11 -5.35 20.85
N ARG A 73 -37.94 -5.85 19.94
CA ARG A 73 -37.98 -7.28 19.59
C ARG A 73 -36.71 -7.69 18.83
N TRP A 74 -36.28 -6.93 17.83
CA TRP A 74 -35.04 -7.21 17.08
C TRP A 74 -33.82 -7.23 17.99
N ARG A 75 -33.68 -6.25 18.89
CA ARG A 75 -32.59 -6.19 19.87
C ARG A 75 -32.48 -7.45 20.73
N LYS A 76 -33.62 -8.05 21.08
CA LYS A 76 -33.67 -9.29 21.87
C LYS A 76 -33.37 -10.53 21.02
N GLU A 77 -33.96 -10.62 19.83
CA GLU A 77 -33.79 -11.76 18.91
C GLU A 77 -32.35 -11.89 18.40
N ASP A 78 -31.70 -10.76 18.10
CA ASP A 78 -30.34 -10.73 17.56
C ASP A 78 -29.27 -10.54 18.64
N HIS A 79 -29.66 -10.52 19.91
CA HIS A 79 -28.76 -10.40 21.06
C HIS A 79 -27.75 -9.23 20.94
N TRP A 80 -28.21 -8.03 20.54
CA TRP A 80 -27.31 -6.90 20.28
C TRP A 80 -26.43 -6.51 21.48
N GLU A 81 -26.92 -6.71 22.71
CA GLU A 81 -26.15 -6.47 23.94
C GLU A 81 -24.95 -7.42 24.07
N LYS A 82 -25.12 -8.68 23.62
CA LYS A 82 -24.03 -9.65 23.58
C LYS A 82 -23.00 -9.27 22.52
N ILE A 83 -23.46 -8.82 21.34
CA ILE A 83 -22.58 -8.33 20.26
C ILE A 83 -21.76 -7.12 20.74
N LEU A 84 -22.40 -6.20 21.47
CA LEU A 84 -21.73 -5.04 22.06
C LEU A 84 -20.69 -5.47 23.11
N SER A 85 -21.05 -6.38 24.02
CA SER A 85 -20.13 -6.92 25.04
C SER A 85 -18.94 -7.66 24.43
N GLU A 86 -19.14 -8.41 23.33
CA GLU A 86 -18.08 -9.08 22.59
C GLU A 86 -17.17 -8.08 21.85
N GLN A 87 -17.71 -6.97 21.35
CA GLN A 87 -16.91 -5.90 20.75
C GLN A 87 -16.09 -5.13 21.78
N GLU A 88 -16.60 -4.92 22.99
CA GLU A 88 -15.89 -4.22 24.06
C GLU A 88 -14.83 -5.08 24.76
N SER A 89 -15.04 -6.40 24.83
CA SER A 89 -14.10 -7.35 25.43
C SER A 89 -12.95 -7.78 24.50
N MET A 90 -13.03 -7.44 23.21
CA MET A 90 -11.89 -7.55 22.31
C MET A 90 -10.92 -6.38 22.55
N PRO A 91 -9.62 -6.62 22.84
CA PRO A 91 -8.65 -5.53 22.84
C PRO A 91 -8.68 -4.84 21.48
N GLN A 92 -8.63 -3.51 21.46
CA GLN A 92 -8.64 -2.62 20.29
C GLN A 92 -7.46 -2.83 19.29
N ASN A 93 -6.90 -4.03 19.19
CA ASN A 93 -5.80 -4.34 18.30
C ASN A 93 -6.04 -5.57 17.41
N GLN A 94 -7.30 -5.86 17.09
CA GLN A 94 -7.65 -6.75 15.98
C GLN A 94 -8.87 -6.20 15.25
N GLU A 95 -8.69 -5.06 14.61
CA GLU A 95 -9.53 -4.71 13.48
C GLU A 95 -9.50 -5.88 12.50
N LYS A 96 -10.63 -6.59 12.37
CA LYS A 96 -10.87 -7.51 11.26
C LYS A 96 -10.42 -6.80 9.98
N PRO A 97 -9.36 -7.25 9.28
CA PRO A 97 -8.99 -6.61 8.04
C PRO A 97 -9.97 -7.14 7.00
N THR A 98 -11.07 -6.41 6.84
CA THR A 98 -11.74 -6.28 5.56
C THR A 98 -10.65 -6.19 4.50
N LEU A 99 -10.72 -7.07 3.50
CA LEU A 99 -9.71 -7.35 2.46
C LEU A 99 -9.04 -6.11 1.82
N VAL A 100 -9.63 -4.92 2.02
CA VAL A 100 -9.11 -3.59 1.70
C VAL A 100 -7.83 -3.21 2.50
N ARG A 101 -7.71 -3.54 3.80
CA ARG A 101 -6.51 -3.20 4.61
C ARG A 101 -5.29 -4.06 4.28
N LYS A 102 -5.50 -5.34 3.95
CA LYS A 102 -4.42 -6.24 3.50
C LYS A 102 -3.83 -5.81 2.16
N ARG A 103 -4.64 -5.21 1.28
CA ARG A 103 -4.16 -4.64 0.01
C ARG A 103 -3.24 -3.45 0.29
N ASN A 104 -3.66 -2.53 1.16
CA ASN A 104 -2.83 -1.38 1.55
C ASN A 104 -1.48 -1.81 2.18
N ALA A 105 -1.47 -2.80 3.06
CA ALA A 105 -0.23 -3.31 3.66
C ALA A 105 0.70 -3.93 2.63
N ARG A 106 0.15 -4.70 1.69
CA ARG A 106 0.90 -5.32 0.60
C ARG A 106 1.46 -4.27 -0.37
N ASP A 107 0.65 -3.30 -0.77
CA ASP A 107 1.04 -2.22 -1.68
C ASP A 107 2.06 -1.28 -1.03
N LEU A 108 1.94 -1.00 0.28
CA LEU A 108 2.93 -0.25 1.06
C LEU A 108 4.25 -1.01 1.17
N ALA A 109 4.20 -2.32 1.42
CA ALA A 109 5.39 -3.16 1.45
C ALA A 109 6.08 -3.22 0.08
N GLU A 110 5.30 -3.32 -1.01
CA GLU A 110 5.82 -3.30 -2.38
C GLU A 110 6.48 -1.97 -2.69
N ARG A 111 5.81 -0.86 -2.39
CA ARG A 111 6.36 0.49 -2.58
C ARG A 111 7.67 0.70 -1.83
N LEU A 112 7.73 0.33 -0.55
CA LEU A 112 8.95 0.44 0.26
C LEU A 112 10.08 -0.47 -0.26
N TYR A 113 9.74 -1.63 -0.81
CA TYR A 113 10.72 -2.55 -1.39
C TYR A 113 11.30 -2.02 -2.72
N LEU A 114 10.44 -1.45 -3.57
CA LEU A 114 10.84 -0.79 -4.82
C LEU A 114 11.65 0.49 -4.55
N GLU A 115 11.21 1.33 -3.61
CA GLU A 115 11.92 2.56 -3.19
C GLU A 115 13.30 2.25 -2.61
N ALA A 116 13.44 1.13 -1.89
CA ALA A 116 14.72 0.66 -1.38
C ALA A 116 15.58 -0.10 -2.41
N GLY A 117 15.15 -0.20 -3.68
CA GLY A 117 15.88 -0.87 -4.75
C GLY A 117 16.21 -2.34 -4.45
N GLY A 118 15.39 -3.01 -3.65
CA GLY A 118 15.61 -4.41 -3.29
C GLY A 118 16.58 -4.66 -2.14
N ASN A 119 17.25 -3.64 -1.60
CA ASN A 119 18.30 -3.79 -0.57
C ASN A 119 17.76 -3.75 0.88
N ILE A 120 16.44 -3.87 1.06
CA ILE A 120 15.82 -3.90 2.39
C ILE A 120 15.54 -5.34 2.84
N THR A 121 15.95 -5.68 4.06
CA THR A 121 15.71 -7.00 4.64
C THR A 121 14.23 -7.22 4.94
N ASN A 122 13.75 -8.46 4.74
CA ASN A 122 12.35 -8.83 4.97
C ASN A 122 11.89 -8.52 6.40
N LYS A 123 12.79 -8.57 7.39
CA LYS A 123 12.52 -8.22 8.79
C LYS A 123 12.21 -6.72 8.97
N LYS A 124 12.89 -5.84 8.24
CA LYS A 124 12.69 -4.38 8.32
C LYS A 124 11.41 -3.95 7.59
N LEU A 125 11.12 -4.53 6.44
CA LEU A 125 9.83 -4.37 5.74
C LEU A 125 8.64 -4.83 6.58
N ALA A 126 8.77 -6.02 7.17
CA ALA A 126 7.78 -6.60 8.07
C ALA A 126 7.47 -5.66 9.26
N ALA A 127 8.50 -5.09 9.88
CA ALA A 127 8.34 -4.13 10.97
C ALA A 127 7.67 -2.82 10.54
N ALA A 128 8.02 -2.29 9.35
CA ALA A 128 7.43 -1.05 8.82
C ALA A 128 5.93 -1.18 8.49
N VAL A 129 5.50 -2.38 8.11
CA VAL A 129 4.14 -2.66 7.62
C VAL A 129 3.28 -3.38 8.69
N GLY A 130 3.89 -3.83 9.78
CA GLY A 130 3.21 -4.53 10.88
C GLY A 130 2.81 -5.97 10.53
N VAL A 131 3.58 -6.65 9.65
CA VAL A 131 3.31 -8.03 9.20
C VAL A 131 4.47 -8.96 9.53
N SER A 132 4.27 -10.28 9.38
CA SER A 132 5.35 -11.25 9.61
C SER A 132 6.35 -11.29 8.44
N PRO A 133 7.65 -11.55 8.70
CA PRO A 133 8.65 -11.68 7.63
C PRO A 133 8.33 -12.80 6.62
N ALA A 134 7.69 -13.89 7.08
CA ALA A 134 7.27 -14.98 6.21
C ALA A 134 6.16 -14.54 5.23
N THR A 135 5.27 -13.63 5.66
CA THR A 135 4.25 -13.04 4.80
C THR A 135 4.86 -12.20 3.69
N ILE A 136 5.91 -11.42 3.99
CA ILE A 136 6.65 -10.64 2.99
C ILE A 136 7.33 -11.55 1.97
N SER A 137 7.96 -12.65 2.40
CA SER A 137 8.55 -13.62 1.47
C SER A 137 7.51 -14.20 0.50
N LYS A 138 6.33 -14.57 1.02
CA LYS A 138 5.23 -15.08 0.20
C LYS A 138 4.70 -14.05 -0.79
N TRP A 139 4.66 -12.76 -0.43
CA TRP A 139 4.26 -11.69 -1.34
C TRP A 139 5.29 -11.44 -2.44
N LYS A 140 6.59 -11.45 -2.09
CA LYS A 140 7.69 -11.33 -3.06
C LYS A 140 7.64 -12.42 -4.13
N GLU A 141 7.35 -13.65 -3.75
CA GLU A 141 7.24 -14.79 -4.68
C GLU A 141 5.99 -14.67 -5.57
N LEU A 142 4.84 -14.31 -4.99
CA LEU A 142 3.57 -14.22 -5.72
C LEU A 142 3.53 -13.07 -6.74
N ASP A 143 4.04 -11.90 -6.36
CA ASP A 143 4.03 -10.70 -7.21
C ASP A 143 5.34 -10.49 -7.96
N ARG A 144 6.30 -11.41 -7.78
CA ARG A 144 7.60 -11.41 -8.42
C ARG A 144 8.30 -10.06 -8.32
N TRP A 145 8.36 -9.50 -7.11
CA TRP A 145 8.93 -8.16 -6.88
C TRP A 145 10.38 -8.04 -7.34
N ILE A 146 11.13 -9.15 -7.31
CA ILE A 146 12.50 -9.21 -7.82
C ILE A 146 12.53 -8.96 -9.34
N GLU A 147 11.58 -9.52 -10.09
CA GLU A 147 11.45 -9.30 -11.54
C GLU A 147 11.01 -7.86 -11.84
N LYS A 148 10.15 -7.26 -10.99
CA LYS A 148 9.76 -5.84 -11.15
C LYS A 148 10.94 -4.89 -10.97
N ILE A 149 11.87 -5.18 -10.05
CA ILE A 149 13.12 -4.42 -9.91
C ILE A 149 14.03 -4.64 -11.12
N GLN A 150 14.05 -5.84 -11.69
CA GLN A 150 14.83 -6.13 -12.92
C GLN A 150 14.20 -5.53 -14.19
N PHE A 151 12.91 -5.16 -14.18
CA PHE A 151 12.25 -4.43 -15.27
C PHE A 151 12.25 -2.90 -15.06
N GLU A 152 12.33 -2.40 -13.82
CA GLU A 152 12.58 -0.99 -13.48
C GLU A 152 14.03 -0.61 -13.05
N PRO A 153 15.13 -1.20 -13.56
CA PRO A 153 16.47 -0.75 -13.20
C PRO A 153 16.95 0.30 -14.20
N ALA A 154 16.30 1.46 -14.29
CA ALA A 154 16.82 2.50 -15.19
C ALA A 154 16.62 3.97 -14.82
N THR A 155 15.88 4.38 -13.79
CA THR A 155 15.68 5.85 -13.63
C THR A 155 15.94 6.50 -12.29
N ASN A 156 15.72 5.92 -11.10
CA ASN A 156 15.85 6.74 -9.88
C ASN A 156 16.26 5.97 -8.61
N ALA A 157 17.57 5.80 -8.36
CA ALA A 157 18.21 5.97 -7.05
C ALA A 157 19.72 5.62 -7.06
N ALA A 158 20.54 6.65 -7.25
CA ALA A 158 21.86 6.89 -6.66
C ALA A 158 22.85 5.71 -6.52
N LEU A 159 23.60 5.46 -7.60
CA LEU A 159 25.02 5.10 -7.53
C LEU A 159 25.83 6.21 -6.81
N PRO A 160 26.92 5.89 -6.09
CA PRO A 160 27.92 6.90 -5.76
C PRO A 160 28.50 7.43 -7.07
N GLN A 161 28.19 8.68 -7.39
CA GLN A 161 28.68 9.48 -8.52
C GLN A 161 29.40 8.68 -9.63
N ARG A 162 28.65 8.05 -10.53
CA ARG A 162 29.14 7.85 -11.90
C ARG A 162 28.66 9.05 -12.70
N GLY A 163 29.64 9.80 -13.20
CA GLY A 163 29.45 11.06 -13.91
C GLY A 163 28.47 10.93 -15.07
N LYS A 164 27.96 12.09 -15.46
CA LYS A 164 27.37 12.42 -16.76
C LYS A 164 27.29 11.22 -17.70
N THR A 165 26.08 10.90 -18.14
CA THR A 165 25.89 10.39 -19.49
C THR A 165 26.38 11.49 -20.43
N ASP A 166 27.69 11.56 -20.60
CA ASP A 166 28.27 12.05 -21.84
C ASP A 166 27.65 11.12 -22.88
N GLU A 167 26.82 11.72 -23.72
CA GLU A 167 26.37 11.16 -24.99
C GLU A 167 27.54 10.34 -25.54
N ILE A 168 27.44 9.02 -25.45
CA ILE A 168 28.56 8.15 -25.76
C ILE A 168 28.73 8.22 -27.27
N ASP A 169 29.64 9.07 -27.72
CA ASP A 169 30.05 9.14 -29.10
C ASP A 169 30.58 7.75 -29.47
N VAL A 170 29.81 7.04 -30.29
CA VAL A 170 30.10 5.66 -30.71
C VAL A 170 31.45 5.61 -31.43
N ALA A 171 31.90 6.73 -32.00
CA ALA A 171 33.24 6.86 -32.57
C ALA A 171 34.35 6.86 -31.50
N GLU A 172 34.09 7.38 -30.30
CA GLU A 172 35.06 7.40 -29.20
C GLU A 172 35.14 6.04 -28.48
N MET A 173 34.03 5.28 -28.43
CA MET A 173 33.97 3.91 -27.87
C MET A 173 34.87 2.89 -28.58
N ILE A 174 35.18 3.12 -29.86
CA ILE A 174 36.02 2.23 -30.67
C ILE A 174 37.50 2.65 -30.57
N SER A 175 37.82 3.66 -29.75
CA SER A 175 39.20 4.04 -29.47
C SER A 175 39.96 2.89 -28.80
N PRO A 176 41.14 2.49 -29.31
CA PRO A 176 42.02 1.51 -28.67
C PRO A 176 42.35 1.85 -27.21
N ARG A 177 42.30 3.14 -26.84
CA ARG A 177 42.53 3.59 -25.46
C ARG A 177 41.43 3.12 -24.50
N GLN A 178 40.18 3.15 -24.94
CA GLN A 178 39.04 2.73 -24.11
C GLN A 178 39.05 1.21 -23.91
N ILE A 179 39.43 0.45 -24.92
CA ILE A 179 39.64 -1.01 -24.82
C ILE A 179 40.68 -1.33 -23.73
N LEU A 180 41.81 -0.61 -23.72
CA LEU A 180 42.85 -0.79 -22.71
C LEU A 180 42.38 -0.42 -21.30
N GLU A 181 41.60 0.65 -21.16
CA GLU A 181 41.06 1.06 -19.87
C GLU A 181 40.06 0.04 -19.30
N ILE A 182 39.18 -0.50 -20.16
CA ILE A 182 38.25 -1.57 -19.78
C ILE A 182 39.02 -2.82 -19.37
N ASN A 183 40.05 -3.20 -20.13
CA ASN A 183 40.90 -4.34 -19.78
C ASN A 183 41.53 -4.18 -18.39
N ARG A 184 42.10 -3.00 -18.11
CA ARG A 184 42.69 -2.68 -16.81
C ARG A 184 41.68 -2.76 -15.67
N LYS A 185 40.44 -2.29 -15.87
CA LYS A 185 39.38 -2.38 -14.86
C LYS A 185 38.97 -3.83 -14.59
N ILE A 186 38.85 -4.66 -15.62
CA ILE A 186 38.56 -6.11 -15.45
C ILE A 186 39.68 -6.78 -14.65
N ASP A 187 40.94 -6.50 -14.99
CA ASP A 187 42.09 -7.08 -14.29
C ASP A 187 42.15 -6.63 -12.82
N GLN A 188 41.76 -5.39 -12.51
CA GLN A 188 41.62 -4.90 -11.13
C GLN A 188 40.50 -5.61 -10.34
N LEU A 189 39.40 -5.96 -11.00
CA LEU A 189 38.30 -6.70 -10.38
C LEU A 189 38.71 -8.16 -10.13
N LEU A 190 39.44 -8.77 -11.06
CA LEU A 190 39.99 -10.12 -10.90
C LEU A 190 41.07 -10.22 -9.83
N ALA A 191 41.78 -9.12 -9.53
CA ALA A 191 42.82 -9.08 -8.50
C ALA A 191 42.29 -9.05 -7.05
N ARG A 192 40.97 -9.05 -6.83
CA ARG A 192 40.37 -9.07 -5.49
C ARG A 192 40.53 -10.45 -4.84
N GLU A 193 40.71 -10.50 -3.52
CA GLU A 193 40.94 -11.75 -2.78
C GLU A 193 39.72 -12.69 -2.73
N HIS A 194 38.52 -12.12 -2.88
CA HIS A 194 37.27 -12.88 -2.88
C HIS A 194 36.41 -12.43 -4.05
N LEU A 195 36.18 -13.34 -4.99
CA LEU A 195 35.18 -13.19 -6.05
C LEU A 195 34.11 -14.27 -5.87
N GLY A 196 32.85 -13.87 -5.95
CA GLY A 196 31.73 -14.80 -6.02
C GLY A 196 31.73 -15.56 -7.35
N ALA A 197 31.10 -16.74 -7.39
CA ALA A 197 30.96 -17.53 -8.62
C ALA A 197 30.24 -16.73 -9.72
N ASP A 198 29.22 -15.96 -9.36
CA ASP A 198 28.47 -15.11 -10.29
C ASP A 198 29.34 -13.97 -10.85
N GLU A 199 30.15 -13.32 -9.99
CA GLU A 199 31.06 -12.25 -10.43
C GLU A 199 32.14 -12.77 -11.37
N ILE A 200 32.62 -14.01 -11.17
CA ILE A 200 33.58 -14.65 -12.07
C ILE A 200 32.94 -14.87 -13.45
N VAL A 201 31.68 -15.32 -13.50
CA VAL A 201 30.94 -15.50 -14.76
C VAL A 201 30.73 -14.16 -15.47
N ASP A 202 30.38 -13.11 -14.74
CA ASP A 202 30.18 -11.77 -15.30
C ASP A 202 31.50 -11.19 -15.84
N LEU A 203 32.60 -11.33 -15.11
CA LEU A 203 33.92 -10.87 -15.55
C LEU A 203 34.44 -11.67 -16.75
N ALA A 204 34.21 -12.99 -16.78
CA ALA A 204 34.56 -13.82 -17.91
C ALA A 204 33.76 -13.43 -19.16
N THR A 205 32.45 -13.20 -19.01
CA THR A 205 31.58 -12.70 -20.07
C THR A 205 32.07 -11.34 -20.59
N ALA A 206 32.38 -10.41 -19.69
CA ALA A 206 32.89 -9.09 -20.05
C ALA A 206 34.24 -9.16 -20.79
N LYS A 207 35.15 -10.03 -20.36
CA LYS A 207 36.45 -10.25 -21.04
C LYS A 207 36.24 -10.83 -22.44
N ASN A 208 35.31 -11.77 -22.60
CA ASN A 208 34.99 -12.34 -23.91
C ASN A 208 34.40 -11.30 -24.87
N SER A 209 33.49 -10.45 -24.39
CA SER A 209 32.95 -9.31 -25.17
C SER A 209 34.06 -8.34 -25.58
N LEU A 210 35.02 -8.05 -24.70
CA LEU A 210 36.15 -7.17 -25.01
C LEU A 210 37.05 -7.77 -26.11
N LEU A 211 37.35 -9.08 -26.03
CA LEU A 211 38.13 -9.77 -27.07
C LEU A 211 37.41 -9.79 -28.41
N SER A 212 36.09 -9.98 -28.42
CA SER A 212 35.28 -9.90 -29.64
C SER A 212 35.33 -8.51 -30.26
N ALA A 213 35.23 -7.45 -29.44
CA ALA A 213 35.35 -6.07 -29.91
C ALA A 213 36.74 -5.77 -30.48
N VAL A 214 37.81 -6.26 -29.85
CA VAL A 214 39.19 -6.14 -30.36
C VAL A 214 39.35 -6.86 -31.69
N ALA A 215 38.80 -8.06 -31.82
CA ALA A 215 38.85 -8.81 -33.07
C ALA A 215 38.15 -8.04 -34.20
N ALA A 216 36.96 -7.49 -33.94
CA ALA A 216 36.24 -6.65 -34.90
C ALA A 216 37.04 -5.40 -35.29
N TYR A 217 37.66 -4.71 -34.33
CA TYR A 217 38.53 -3.56 -34.60
C TYR A 217 39.73 -3.92 -35.48
N ILE A 218 40.40 -5.04 -35.20
CA ILE A 218 41.52 -5.52 -36.01
C ILE A 218 41.07 -5.84 -37.43
N SER A 219 39.93 -6.50 -37.62
CA SER A 219 39.37 -6.79 -38.96
C SER A 219 39.11 -5.51 -39.74
N ILE A 220 38.40 -4.54 -39.15
CA ILE A 220 38.11 -3.24 -39.79
C ILE A 220 39.40 -2.53 -40.20
N ARG A 221 40.42 -2.56 -39.34
CA ARG A 221 41.70 -1.91 -39.64
C ARG A 221 42.47 -2.60 -40.76
N LYS A 222 42.45 -3.94 -40.82
CA LYS A 222 43.05 -4.69 -41.93
C LYS A 222 42.36 -4.37 -43.25
N ASP A 223 41.03 -4.32 -43.26
CA ASP A 223 40.26 -3.98 -44.47
C ASP A 223 40.57 -2.56 -44.97
N LEU A 224 40.83 -1.61 -44.05
CA LEU A 224 41.27 -0.25 -44.37
C LEU A 224 42.69 -0.21 -44.96
N ASP A 225 43.63 -0.98 -44.40
CA ASP A 225 45.02 -1.05 -44.87
C ASP A 225 45.14 -1.81 -46.21
N GLU A 226 44.23 -2.75 -46.49
CA GLU A 226 44.18 -3.57 -47.71
C GLU A 226 43.35 -2.95 -48.85
N SER A 227 42.74 -1.77 -48.64
CA SER A 227 42.04 -1.03 -49.70
C SER A 227 43.04 -0.24 -50.55
N PRO A 228 43.38 -0.69 -51.78
CA PRO A 228 44.32 0.04 -52.62
C PRO A 228 43.68 1.36 -53.07
N THR A 229 44.32 2.48 -52.72
CA THR A 229 44.12 3.79 -53.38
C THR A 229 44.48 3.74 -54.85
#